data_AF-A0A1X1YRM6-F1
#
_entry.id   AF-A0A1X1YRM6-F1
#
_cell.length_a   1.000
_cell.length_b   1.000
_cell.length_c   1.000
_cell.angle_alpha   90.00
_cell.angle_beta   90.00
_cell.angle_gamma   90.00
#
_symmetry.space_group_name_H-M   'P 1'
#
loop_
_entity.id
_entity.type
_entity.pdbx_description
1 polymer ?
#
loop_
_entity_poly.entity_id
_entity_poly.type
_entity_poly.pdbx_seq_one_letter_code
_entity_poly.pdbx_strand_id
1 'polypeptide(L)' 'MLLDANLLLDAVDADSKHNPAAAAWLEETLNGANRVGLPWQTIGAFLRIVGLRWINPLGAG' A
#
# COMPACT_ATOMS: atom_id res chain seq x y z
N MET A 1 10.01 6.77 10.74
CA MET A 1 8.91 5.79 10.80
C MET A 1 9.08 4.78 9.68
N LEU A 2 8.78 3.50 9.90
CA LEU A 2 8.89 2.46 8.88
C LEU A 2 7.52 2.15 8.30
N LEU A 3 7.40 2.06 6.97
CA LEU A 3 6.13 1.67 6.34
C LEU A 3 6.05 0.15 6.17
N ASP A 4 4.83 -0.35 6.31
CA ASP A 4 4.47 -1.75 6.09
C ASP A 4 3.73 -1.92 4.76
N ALA A 5 3.79 -3.12 4.19
CA ALA A 5 3.16 -3.40 2.91
C ALA A 5 1.64 -3.36 2.98
N ASN A 6 1.03 -3.74 4.11
CA ASN A 6 -0.44 -3.70 4.27
C ASN A 6 -0.98 -2.27 4.19
N LEU A 7 -0.26 -1.31 4.77
CA LEU A 7 -0.63 0.10 4.65
C LEU A 7 -0.58 0.55 3.19
N LEU A 8 0.47 0.20 2.46
CA LEU A 8 0.59 0.55 1.04
C LEU A 8 -0.53 -0.10 0.20
N LEU A 9 -0.90 -1.34 0.53
CA LEU A 9 -2.01 -2.06 -0.12
C LEU A 9 -3.35 -1.38 0.18
N ASP A 10 -3.65 -1.12 1.44
CA ASP A 10 -4.87 -0.43 1.83
C ASP A 10 -4.96 0.97 1.19
N ALA A 11 -3.84 1.70 1.09
CA ALA A 11 -3.80 3.03 0.47
C ALA A 11 -4.09 3.03 -1.04
N VAL A 12 -3.90 1.91 -1.76
CA VAL A 12 -4.14 1.82 -3.21
C VAL A 12 -5.36 0.99 -3.60
N ASP A 13 -5.86 0.12 -2.72
CA ASP A 13 -7.04 -0.72 -2.97
C ASP A 13 -8.33 0.06 -2.68
N ALA A 14 -8.92 0.68 -3.71
CA ALA A 14 -10.12 1.51 -3.57
C ALA A 14 -11.36 0.75 -3.01
N ASP A 15 -11.38 -0.57 -3.11
CA ASP A 15 -12.44 -1.42 -2.53
C ASP A 15 -12.21 -1.71 -1.04
N SER A 16 -11.03 -1.40 -0.50
CA SER A 16 -10.73 -1.56 0.93
C SER A 16 -11.47 -0.49 1.75
N LYS A 17 -12.15 -0.94 2.80
CA LYS A 17 -12.77 -0.04 3.81
C LYS A 17 -11.76 0.88 4.50
N HIS A 18 -10.46 0.54 4.48
CA HIS A 18 -9.40 1.34 5.08
C HIS A 18 -8.80 2.35 4.11
N ASN A 19 -9.10 2.26 2.81
CA ASN A 19 -8.47 3.07 1.77
C ASN A 19 -8.56 4.58 2.03
N PRO A 20 -9.72 5.16 2.38
CA PRO A 20 -9.80 6.60 2.59
C PRO A 20 -8.86 7.10 3.70
N ALA A 21 -8.75 6.33 4.79
CA ALA A 21 -7.89 6.68 5.92
C ALA A 21 -6.41 6.41 5.62
N ALA A 22 -6.09 5.27 4.98
CA ALA A 22 -4.73 4.89 4.65
C ALA A 22 -4.10 5.81 3.60
N ALA A 23 -4.86 6.17 2.55
CA ALA A 23 -4.41 7.08 1.51
C ALA A 23 -4.14 8.48 2.07
N ALA A 24 -5.08 9.05 2.84
CA ALA A 24 -4.91 10.36 3.46
C ALA A 24 -3.70 10.39 4.41
N TRP A 25 -3.57 9.39 5.29
CA TRP A 25 -2.45 9.31 6.21
C TRP A 25 -1.11 9.18 5.47
N LEU A 26 -1.06 8.38 4.39
CA LEU A 26 0.16 8.17 3.62
C LEU A 26 0.57 9.47 2.90
N GLU A 27 -0.39 10.18 2.31
CA GLU A 27 -0.14 11.48 1.67
C GLU A 27 0.38 12.52 2.66
N GLU A 28 -0.28 12.68 3.82
CA GLU A 28 0.18 13.58 4.88
C GLU A 28 1.57 13.22 5.40
N THR A 29 1.82 11.91 5.57
CA THR A 29 3.10 11.41 6.07
C THR A 29 4.24 11.67 5.11
N LEU A 30 4.02 11.47 3.80
CA LEU A 30 5.04 11.67 2.77
C LEU A 30 5.28 13.16 2.48
N ASN A 31 4.27 14.01 2.62
CA ASN A 31 4.39 15.46 2.47
C ASN A 31 4.84 16.18 3.75
N GLY A 32 4.80 15.51 4.90
CA GLY A 32 5.18 16.05 6.19
C GLY A 32 6.69 16.11 6.45
N ALA A 33 7.07 16.67 7.60
CA ALA A 33 8.48 16.79 8.01
C ALA A 33 9.10 15.47 8.52
N ASN A 34 8.30 14.40 8.63
CA ASN A 34 8.73 13.14 9.21
C ASN A 34 9.54 12.33 8.20
N ARG A 35 10.73 11.85 8.62
CA ARG A 35 11.48 10.90 7.81
C ARG A 35 10.79 9.54 7.82
N VAL A 36 10.48 9.07 6.62
CA VAL A 36 9.83 7.78 6.38
C VAL A 36 10.81 6.84 5.72
N GLY A 37 10.93 5.63 6.26
CA GLY A 37 11.72 4.55 5.70
C GLY A 37 10.85 3.63 4.86
N LEU A 38 11.32 3.32 3.66
CA LEU A 38 10.75 2.33 2.75
C LEU A 38 11.74 1.18 2.58
N PRO A 39 11.71 0.15 3.46
CA PRO A 39 12.57 -1.02 3.32
C PRO A 39 12.33 -1.72 2.00
N TRP A 40 13.40 -2.32 1.45
CA TRP A 40 13.28 -3.13 0.25
C TRP A 40 12.31 -4.31 0.44
N GLN A 41 12.23 -4.85 1.66
CA GLN A 41 11.29 -5.91 2.04
C GLN A 41 9.83 -5.44 1.92
N THR A 42 9.52 -4.23 2.39
CA THR A 42 8.19 -3.61 2.28
C THR A 42 7.81 -3.42 0.81
N ILE A 43 8.71 -2.84 0.01
CA ILE A 43 8.50 -2.60 -1.42
C ILE A 43 8.28 -3.93 -2.15
N GLY A 44 9.13 -4.92 -1.90
CA GLY A 44 9.03 -6.25 -2.53
C GLY A 44 7.74 -6.98 -2.17
N ALA A 45 7.31 -6.92 -0.91
CA ALA A 45 6.05 -7.52 -0.48
C ALA A 45 4.83 -6.85 -1.14
N PHE A 46 4.80 -5.52 -1.17
CA PHE A 46 3.76 -4.74 -1.86
C PHE A 46 3.67 -5.11 -3.34
N LEU A 47 4.79 -5.07 -4.07
CA LEU A 47 4.84 -5.40 -5.50
C LEU A 47 4.42 -6.84 -5.78
N ARG A 48 4.80 -7.80 -4.93
CA ARG A 48 4.39 -9.20 -5.08
C ARG A 48 2.88 -9.36 -4.95
N ILE A 49 2.26 -8.72 -3.97
CA ILE A 49 0.82 -8.88 -3.71
C ILE A 49 0.00 -8.18 -4.79
N VAL A 50 0.33 -6.93 -5.13
CA VAL A 50 -0.32 -6.20 -6.22
C VAL A 50 -0.15 -6.96 -7.53
N GLY A 51 1.08 -7.37 -7.87
CA GLY A 51 1.38 -8.15 -9.06
C GLY A 51 0.62 -9.47 -9.16
N LEU A 52 0.49 -10.21 -8.05
CA LEU A 52 -0.31 -11.43 -8.01
C LEU A 52 -1.79 -11.17 -8.28
N ARG A 53 -2.35 -10.08 -7.76
CA ARG A 53 -3.75 -9.69 -8.03
C ARG A 53 -3.98 -9.29 -9.49
N TRP A 54 -2.99 -8.72 -10.17
CA TRP A 54 -3.05 -8.50 -11.62
C TRP A 54 -3.02 -9.80 -12.43
N ILE A 55 -2.23 -10.78 -11.98
CA ILE A 55 -2.12 -12.09 -12.66
C ILE A 55 -3.37 -12.94 -12.43
N ASN A 56 -4.01 -12.82 -11.26
CA ASN A 56 -5.26 -13.50 -10.95
C ASN A 56 -6.30 -12.48 -10.44
N PRO A 57 -6.92 -11.71 -11.35
CA PRO A 57 -8.01 -10.83 -10.97
C PRO A 57 -9.12 -11.72 -10.43
N LEU A 58 -9.47 -11.54 -9.16
CA LEU A 58 -10.55 -12.28 -8.50
C LEU A 58 -11.85 -12.01 -9.28
N GLY A 59 -12.18 -12.87 -10.26
CA GLY A 59 -13.37 -12.72 -11.09
C GLY A 59 -13.23 -12.92 -12.62
N ALA A 60 -12.17 -13.54 -13.14
CA ALA A 60 -12.24 -14.13 -14.49
C ALA A 60 -12.92 -15.51 -14.45
N GLY A 61 -14.22 -15.51 -14.15
CA GLY A 61 -15.11 -16.68 -14.06
C GLY A 61 -16.55 -16.23 -13.87
#